data_AF-A0A2V8LPY4-F1
#
_entry.id   AF-A0A2V8LPY4-F1
#
_cell.length_a   1.000
_cell.length_b   1.000
_cell.length_c   1.000
_cell.angle_alpha   90.00
_cell.angle_beta   90.00
_cell.angle_gamma   90.00
#
_symmetry.space_group_name_H-M   'P 1'
#
loop_
_entity.id
_entity.type
_entity.pdbx_description
1 polymer ?
#
loop_
_entity_poly.entity_id
_entity_poly.type
_entity_poly.pdbx_seq_one_letter_code
_entity_poly.pdbx_strand_id
1 'polypeptide(L)'
;MLQLINNTSFSADRAALVGPDGDQFWVVIVKATYLLNEDGFIDPHPQPEPVCLSPLYSGEPGKSSLLREGEMVFDHPGTDVTLLATAHAPYEIPVRELDVTVSVGPVTQTLRIFGDRIWQGDMFGLRMTDPEPFTTQPVTYERAYGGTNVLGQKDGRQEKEPRNPIGRRTL
;
A
#
# COMPACT_ATOMS: atom_id res chain seq x y z
N MET A 1 24.92 29.54 3.34
CA MET A 1 24.50 28.29 4.03
C MET A 1 23.05 28.05 3.62
N LEU A 2 22.71 26.89 3.06
CA LEU A 2 21.34 26.60 2.62
C LEU A 2 20.48 26.23 3.85
N GLN A 3 19.77 27.23 4.38
CA GLN A 3 18.91 27.10 5.55
C GLN A 3 17.44 27.26 5.13
N LEU A 4 16.58 26.35 5.60
CA LEU A 4 15.12 26.47 5.51
C LEU A 4 14.60 27.13 6.79
N ILE A 5 13.82 28.19 6.59
CA ILE A 5 13.02 28.82 7.64
C ILE A 5 11.57 28.43 7.32
N ASN A 6 11.03 27.49 8.08
CA ASN A 6 9.65 27.04 7.91
C ASN A 6 8.71 27.91 8.77
N ASN A 7 7.91 28.74 8.11
CA ASN A 7 6.90 29.61 8.76
C ASN A 7 5.49 28.98 8.77
N THR A 8 5.36 27.72 8.36
CA THR A 8 4.10 26.97 8.38
C THR A 8 3.98 26.13 9.65
N SER A 9 2.78 25.64 9.96
CA SER A 9 2.55 24.64 11.00
C SER A 9 2.84 23.21 10.55
N PHE A 10 3.22 23.01 9.29
CA PHE A 10 3.44 21.69 8.69
C PHE A 10 4.88 21.24 8.86
N SER A 11 5.08 19.93 8.80
CA SER A 11 6.43 19.37 8.75
C SER A 11 7.10 19.78 7.46
N ALA A 12 8.40 20.08 7.50
CA ALA A 12 9.14 20.41 6.30
C ALA A 12 10.59 19.95 6.42
N ASP A 13 11.14 19.49 5.30
CA ASP A 13 12.52 19.05 5.20
C ASP A 13 13.13 19.51 3.87
N ARG A 14 14.45 19.37 3.75
CA ARG A 14 15.22 19.86 2.61
C ARG A 14 16.44 19.00 2.33
N ALA A 15 16.82 18.92 1.06
CA ALA A 15 18.07 18.32 0.65
C ALA A 15 18.67 19.03 -0.55
N ALA A 16 20.01 19.04 -0.63
CA ALA A 16 20.71 19.29 -1.87
C ALA A 16 20.87 17.94 -2.58
N LEU A 17 20.18 17.77 -3.71
CA LEU A 17 20.26 16.58 -4.53
C LEU A 17 21.10 16.88 -5.78
N VAL A 18 21.81 15.88 -6.30
CA VAL A 18 22.65 16.02 -7.50
C VAL A 18 22.03 15.21 -8.63
N GLY A 19 21.58 15.89 -9.69
CA GLY A 19 20.98 15.26 -10.85
C GLY A 19 21.99 14.45 -11.67
N PRO A 20 21.52 13.65 -12.64
CA PRO A 20 22.39 12.81 -13.48
C PRO A 20 23.49 13.58 -14.23
N ASP A 21 23.22 14.83 -14.62
CA ASP A 21 24.15 15.70 -15.34
C ASP A 21 25.08 16.50 -14.41
N GLY A 22 25.00 16.28 -13.09
CA GLY A 22 25.82 16.97 -12.08
C GLY A 22 25.20 18.27 -11.55
N ASP A 23 24.03 18.68 -12.07
CA ASP A 23 23.30 19.83 -11.57
C ASP A 23 22.85 19.65 -10.13
N GLN A 24 22.94 20.71 -9.34
CA GLN A 24 22.52 20.72 -7.94
C GLN A 24 21.12 21.30 -7.80
N PHE A 25 20.22 20.51 -7.22
CA PHE A 25 18.86 20.89 -6.92
C PHE A 25 18.69 21.07 -5.42
N TRP A 26 18.15 22.22 -5.01
CA TRP A 26 17.70 22.42 -3.65
C TRP A 26 16.23 22.06 -3.55
N VAL A 27 15.93 20.90 -3.00
CA VAL A 27 14.58 20.38 -2.84
C VAL A 27 14.07 20.72 -1.44
N VAL A 28 12.83 21.18 -1.37
CA VAL A 28 12.12 21.44 -0.12
C VAL A 28 10.79 20.70 -0.20
N ILE A 29 10.51 19.89 0.81
CA ILE A 29 9.23 19.17 0.96
C ILE A 29 8.48 19.76 2.15
N VAL A 30 7.18 19.95 1.98
CA VAL A 30 6.26 20.32 3.06
C VAL A 30 5.21 19.23 3.16
N LYS A 31 5.04 18.66 4.35
CA LYS A 31 4.12 17.57 4.63
C LYS A 31 3.09 17.99 5.67
N ALA A 32 1.83 17.93 5.26
CA ALA A 32 0.69 18.08 6.15
C ALA A 32 0.12 16.70 6.49
N THR A 33 -0.26 16.52 7.75
CA THR A 33 -0.93 15.30 8.22
C THR A 33 -2.25 15.70 8.83
N TYR A 34 -3.32 15.02 8.43
CA TYR A 34 -4.68 15.31 8.87
C TYR A 34 -5.33 14.08 9.46
N LEU A 35 -6.30 14.29 10.35
CA LEU A 35 -7.28 13.31 10.77
C LEU A 35 -8.55 13.53 9.96
N LEU A 36 -9.13 12.45 9.43
CA LEU A 36 -10.49 12.45 8.91
C LEU A 36 -11.41 11.94 10.01
N ASN A 37 -12.28 12.82 10.50
CA ASN A 37 -13.20 12.52 11.58
C ASN A 37 -14.46 11.80 11.07
N GLU A 38 -15.20 11.16 11.98
CA GLU A 38 -16.46 10.46 11.66
C GLU A 38 -17.55 11.39 11.11
N ASP A 39 -17.48 12.68 11.43
CA ASP A 39 -18.38 13.72 10.92
C ASP A 39 -17.99 14.20 9.50
N GLY A 40 -16.92 13.65 8.92
CA GLY A 40 -16.42 13.97 7.58
C GLY A 40 -15.54 15.22 7.51
N PHE A 41 -15.27 15.88 8.63
CA PHE A 41 -14.34 17.00 8.68
C PHE A 41 -12.89 16.53 8.78
N ILE A 42 -11.98 17.39 8.34
CA ILE A 42 -10.53 17.17 8.42
C ILE A 42 -9.90 18.17 9.39
N ASP A 43 -9.14 17.65 10.35
CA ASP A 43 -8.39 18.46 11.32
C ASP A 43 -6.89 18.19 11.18
N PRO A 44 -6.01 19.18 11.42
CA PRO A 44 -4.57 18.93 11.53
C PRO A 44 -4.29 17.86 12.59
N HIS A 45 -3.48 16.87 12.23
CA HIS A 45 -3.10 15.82 13.16
C HIS A 45 -2.29 16.43 14.32
N PRO A 46 -2.61 16.12 15.60
CA PRO A 46 -1.92 16.71 16.76
C PRO A 46 -0.43 16.31 16.84
N GLN A 47 -0.05 15.25 16.14
CA GLN A 47 1.33 14.77 15.99
C GLN A 47 1.62 14.58 14.50
N PRO A 48 1.94 15.65 13.74
CA PRO A 48 2.15 15.52 12.31
C PRO A 48 3.31 14.59 12.00
N GLU A 49 3.19 13.78 10.95
CA GLU A 49 4.28 12.91 10.53
C GLU A 49 5.46 13.74 9.98
N PRO A 50 6.71 13.35 10.27
CA PRO A 50 7.86 13.94 9.59
C PRO A 50 7.85 13.61 8.09
N VAL A 51 8.59 14.40 7.30
CA VAL A 51 8.89 14.04 5.91
C VAL A 51 9.61 12.69 5.91
N CYS A 52 9.10 11.75 5.12
CA CYS A 52 9.61 10.39 5.06
C CYS A 52 10.82 10.34 4.12
N LEU A 53 12.04 10.32 4.67
CA LEU A 53 13.26 10.34 3.85
C LEU A 53 13.64 8.96 3.29
N SER A 54 13.14 7.89 3.89
CA SER A 54 13.45 6.51 3.52
C SER A 54 12.17 5.68 3.55
N PRO A 55 11.94 4.81 2.55
CA PRO A 55 10.76 3.96 2.51
C PRO A 55 10.55 3.16 3.79
N LEU A 56 9.31 3.11 4.26
CA LEU A 56 8.88 2.31 5.40
C LEU A 56 8.05 1.14 4.92
N TYR A 57 8.37 -0.06 5.39
CA TYR A 57 7.69 -1.30 5.06
C TYR A 57 7.03 -1.89 6.30
N SER A 58 5.98 -2.70 6.11
CA SER A 58 5.31 -3.41 7.23
C SER A 58 6.16 -4.54 7.80
N GLY A 59 7.18 -4.99 7.08
CA GLY A 59 8.16 -5.98 7.49
C GLY A 59 9.44 -5.88 6.67
N GLU A 60 9.94 -7.01 6.15
CA GLU A 60 11.16 -7.03 5.35
C GLU A 60 10.96 -6.34 3.98
N PRO A 61 11.84 -5.40 3.58
CA PRO A 61 11.79 -4.77 2.25
C PRO A 61 11.79 -5.79 1.11
N GLY A 62 10.90 -5.58 0.13
CA GLY A 62 10.73 -6.51 -0.99
C GLY A 62 10.02 -7.83 -0.67
N LYS A 63 9.65 -8.05 0.60
CA LYS A 63 8.82 -9.19 1.03
C LYS A 63 7.56 -8.78 1.81
N SER A 64 7.32 -7.48 1.94
CA SER A 64 6.20 -6.91 2.68
C SER A 64 5.69 -5.62 2.01
N SER A 65 4.46 -5.24 2.34
CA SER A 65 3.80 -4.05 1.83
C SER A 65 4.55 -2.76 2.22
N LEU A 66 4.61 -1.82 1.27
CA LEU A 66 5.11 -0.46 1.50
C LEU A 66 4.07 0.34 2.31
N LEU A 67 4.48 0.90 3.44
CA LEU A 67 3.65 1.76 4.30
C LEU A 67 3.79 3.23 3.94
N ARG A 68 5.01 3.67 3.64
CA ARG A 68 5.35 5.04 3.21
C ARG A 68 6.48 4.98 2.19
N GLU A 69 6.35 5.74 1.12
CA GLU A 69 7.43 5.95 0.16
C GLU A 69 8.42 7.00 0.66
N GLY A 70 9.63 7.00 0.12
CA GLY A 70 10.56 8.11 0.30
C GLY A 70 10.07 9.35 -0.45
N GLU A 71 9.90 10.45 0.26
CA GLU A 71 9.28 11.69 -0.24
C GLU A 71 10.30 12.69 -0.81
N MET A 72 11.60 12.51 -0.54
CA MET A 72 12.67 13.40 -1.01
C MET A 72 13.13 12.99 -2.42
N VAL A 73 12.43 13.50 -3.44
CA VAL A 73 12.68 13.21 -4.86
C VAL A 73 12.98 14.49 -5.66
N PHE A 74 13.62 14.36 -6.83
CA PHE A 74 13.89 15.50 -7.71
C PHE A 74 12.61 16.05 -8.33
N ASP A 75 11.78 15.15 -8.85
CA ASP A 75 10.54 15.42 -9.54
C ASP A 75 9.46 14.48 -9.01
N HIS A 76 8.25 15.03 -8.84
CA HIS A 76 7.06 14.25 -8.53
C HIS A 76 5.93 14.78 -9.42
N PRO A 77 5.93 14.43 -10.72
CA PRO A 77 4.94 14.95 -11.65
C PRO A 77 3.57 14.37 -11.33
N GLY A 78 2.67 15.20 -10.79
CA GLY A 78 1.28 14.83 -10.52
C GLY A 78 1.00 14.55 -9.06
N THR A 79 0.13 13.58 -8.80
CA THR A 79 -0.32 13.23 -7.46
C THR A 79 -0.54 11.74 -7.38
N ASP A 80 0.25 11.10 -6.52
CA ASP A 80 0.06 9.70 -6.18
C ASP A 80 -0.87 9.56 -4.97
N VAL A 81 -1.79 8.60 -5.04
CA VAL A 81 -2.73 8.30 -3.96
C VAL A 81 -2.47 6.88 -3.48
N THR A 82 -1.85 6.76 -2.31
CA THR A 82 -1.58 5.47 -1.65
C THR A 82 -2.50 5.31 -0.46
N LEU A 83 -3.10 4.14 -0.32
CA LEU A 83 -4.03 3.81 0.76
C LEU A 83 -3.52 2.63 1.58
N LEU A 84 -3.51 2.80 2.90
CA LEU A 84 -3.44 1.71 3.86
C LEU A 84 -4.82 1.51 4.44
N ALA A 85 -5.43 0.34 4.21
CA ALA A 85 -6.80 0.10 4.59
C ALA A 85 -7.05 -1.29 5.15
N THR A 86 -8.09 -1.37 5.97
CA THR A 86 -8.76 -2.60 6.36
C THR A 86 -10.19 -2.47 5.89
N ALA A 87 -10.70 -3.49 5.21
CA ALA A 87 -12.09 -3.57 4.83
C ALA A 87 -12.92 -4.12 5.99
N HIS A 88 -14.10 -3.54 6.18
CA HIS A 88 -15.03 -3.93 7.23
C HIS A 88 -16.35 -4.35 6.61
N ALA A 89 -16.88 -5.50 7.02
CA ALA A 89 -18.18 -5.98 6.60
C ALA A 89 -19.29 -5.07 7.17
N PRO A 90 -20.33 -4.75 6.39
CA PRO A 90 -21.43 -3.91 6.85
C PRO A 90 -22.10 -4.48 8.10
N TYR A 91 -22.39 -3.63 9.08
CA TYR A 91 -23.09 -3.98 10.33
C TYR A 91 -22.40 -5.10 11.14
N GLU A 92 -21.09 -5.33 10.93
CA GLU A 92 -20.33 -6.42 11.54
C GLU A 92 -20.87 -7.82 11.22
N ILE A 93 -21.67 -7.96 10.16
CA ILE A 93 -22.21 -9.25 9.73
C ILE A 93 -21.16 -9.94 8.85
N PRO A 94 -20.71 -11.17 9.18
CA PRO A 94 -19.69 -11.85 8.38
C PRO A 94 -20.11 -12.06 6.92
N VAL A 95 -19.25 -11.68 5.98
CA VAL A 95 -19.44 -11.89 4.53
C VAL A 95 -18.28 -12.70 3.95
N ARG A 96 -18.53 -13.38 2.83
CA ARG A 96 -17.49 -14.16 2.12
C ARG A 96 -16.69 -13.32 1.14
N GLU A 97 -17.35 -12.32 0.57
CA GLU A 97 -16.74 -11.32 -0.30
C GLU A 97 -17.47 -9.98 -0.15
N LEU A 98 -16.76 -8.89 -0.42
CA LEU A 98 -17.36 -7.56 -0.54
C LEU A 98 -16.55 -6.71 -1.53
N ASP A 99 -17.22 -5.75 -2.18
CA ASP A 99 -16.57 -4.74 -2.99
C ASP A 99 -16.37 -3.46 -2.15
N VAL A 100 -15.14 -2.93 -2.12
CA VAL A 100 -14.82 -1.62 -1.53
C VAL A 100 -14.47 -0.67 -2.64
N THR A 101 -15.02 0.54 -2.62
CA THR A 101 -14.68 1.60 -3.55
C THR A 101 -14.09 2.79 -2.82
N VAL A 102 -13.00 3.33 -3.35
CA VAL A 102 -12.36 4.54 -2.86
C VAL A 102 -12.28 5.55 -4.00
N SER A 103 -12.67 6.78 -3.71
CA SER A 103 -12.64 7.89 -4.66
C SER A 103 -11.88 9.08 -4.07
N VAL A 104 -10.90 9.58 -4.81
CA VAL A 104 -10.10 10.76 -4.47
C VAL A 104 -10.06 11.68 -5.69
N GLY A 105 -10.77 12.80 -5.62
CA GLY A 105 -10.94 13.70 -6.76
C GLY A 105 -11.49 12.95 -7.98
N PRO A 106 -10.81 12.96 -9.14
CA PRO A 106 -11.24 12.26 -10.35
C PRO A 106 -10.91 10.76 -10.34
N VAL A 107 -10.10 10.28 -9.41
CA VAL A 107 -9.66 8.88 -9.36
C VAL A 107 -10.66 8.07 -8.54
N THR A 108 -11.14 6.96 -9.10
CA THR A 108 -11.98 5.99 -8.39
C THR A 108 -11.44 4.59 -8.65
N GLN A 109 -11.31 3.78 -7.60
CA GLN A 109 -10.88 2.38 -7.66
C GLN A 109 -11.79 1.51 -6.82
N THR A 110 -12.18 0.36 -7.38
CA THR A 110 -12.99 -0.65 -6.69
C THR A 110 -12.18 -1.95 -6.56
N LEU A 111 -12.11 -2.48 -5.34
CA LEU A 111 -11.46 -3.74 -5.02
C LEU A 111 -12.50 -4.76 -4.56
N ARG A 112 -12.46 -5.96 -5.13
CA ARG A 112 -13.18 -7.11 -4.58
C ARG A 112 -12.31 -7.83 -3.56
N ILE A 113 -12.82 -7.97 -2.35
CA ILE A 113 -12.13 -8.54 -1.21
C ILE A 113 -12.80 -9.85 -0.85
N PHE A 114 -12.00 -10.90 -0.76
CA PHE A 114 -12.45 -12.24 -0.38
C PHE A 114 -11.96 -12.59 1.03
N GLY A 115 -12.71 -13.47 1.68
CA GLY A 115 -12.22 -14.23 2.82
C GLY A 115 -11.10 -15.20 2.43
N ASP A 116 -10.49 -15.83 3.43
CA ASP A 116 -9.42 -16.79 3.17
C ASP A 116 -9.95 -17.98 2.35
N ARG A 117 -9.14 -18.43 1.38
CA ARG A 117 -9.40 -19.58 0.52
C ARG A 117 -8.17 -20.47 0.44
N ILE A 118 -8.37 -21.77 0.27
CA ILE A 118 -7.29 -22.73 0.06
C ILE A 118 -7.58 -23.61 -1.16
N TRP A 119 -6.52 -24.11 -1.79
CA TRP A 119 -6.65 -25.17 -2.79
C TRP A 119 -6.76 -26.52 -2.08
N GLN A 120 -7.80 -27.28 -2.43
CA GLN A 120 -7.99 -28.65 -2.00
C GLN A 120 -7.92 -29.57 -3.22
N GLY A 121 -7.13 -30.63 -3.10
CA GLY A 121 -7.13 -31.72 -4.08
C GLY A 121 -8.17 -32.75 -3.70
N ASP A 122 -9.04 -33.11 -4.64
CA ASP A 122 -9.93 -34.27 -4.52
C ASP A 122 -9.72 -35.24 -5.69
N MET A 123 -10.54 -36.28 -5.77
CA MET A 123 -10.47 -37.31 -6.83
C MET A 123 -10.76 -36.74 -8.23
N PHE A 124 -11.38 -35.56 -8.33
CA PHE A 124 -11.77 -34.89 -9.57
C PHE A 124 -10.85 -33.72 -9.96
N GLY A 125 -9.88 -33.37 -9.11
CA GLY A 125 -8.82 -32.41 -9.43
C GLY A 125 -8.54 -31.43 -8.30
N LEU A 126 -7.90 -30.31 -8.65
CA LEU A 126 -7.61 -29.24 -7.71
C LEU A 126 -8.75 -28.21 -7.76
N ARG A 127 -9.43 -27.99 -6.63
CA ARG A 127 -10.53 -27.04 -6.47
C ARG A 127 -10.19 -26.02 -5.40
N MET A 128 -10.54 -24.77 -5.62
CA MET A 128 -10.47 -23.74 -4.58
C MET A 128 -11.70 -23.84 -3.67
N THR A 129 -11.52 -23.69 -2.36
CA THR A 129 -12.65 -23.61 -1.41
C THR A 129 -13.46 -22.34 -1.64
N ASP A 130 -14.69 -22.35 -1.13
CA ASP A 130 -15.42 -21.09 -0.96
C ASP A 130 -14.66 -20.19 0.04
N PRO A 131 -14.75 -18.85 -0.05
CA PRO A 131 -14.14 -17.97 0.93
C PRO A 131 -14.72 -18.17 2.32
N GLU A 132 -13.86 -18.17 3.33
CA GLU A 132 -14.26 -18.13 4.73
C GLU A 132 -14.96 -16.80 5.05
N PRO A 133 -16.08 -16.78 5.80
CA PRO A 133 -16.70 -15.52 6.21
C PRO A 133 -15.77 -14.66 7.07
N PHE A 134 -15.73 -13.36 6.82
CA PHE A 134 -14.96 -12.38 7.59
C PHE A 134 -15.80 -11.15 7.94
N THR A 135 -15.48 -10.50 9.05
CA THR A 135 -16.00 -9.18 9.42
C THR A 135 -15.00 -8.07 9.14
N THR A 136 -13.70 -8.37 9.17
CA THR A 136 -12.63 -7.44 8.81
C THR A 136 -11.57 -8.14 7.98
N GLN A 137 -10.98 -7.42 7.03
CA GLN A 137 -9.93 -7.95 6.16
C GLN A 137 -8.91 -6.86 5.78
N PRO A 138 -7.62 -7.00 6.13
CA PRO A 138 -6.59 -6.07 5.68
C PRO A 138 -6.45 -6.06 4.16
N VAL A 139 -6.32 -4.86 3.57
CA VAL A 139 -6.06 -4.67 2.14
C VAL A 139 -4.55 -4.54 1.96
N THR A 140 -3.87 -5.65 1.66
CA THR A 140 -2.41 -5.69 1.53
C THR A 140 -1.95 -6.47 0.30
N TYR A 141 -0.72 -6.24 -0.15
CA TYR A 141 -0.17 -6.95 -1.32
C TYR A 141 -0.01 -8.45 -1.07
N GLU A 142 0.34 -8.84 0.17
CA GLU A 142 0.46 -10.24 0.60
C GLU A 142 -0.86 -11.00 0.53
N ARG A 143 -1.98 -10.26 0.62
CA ARG A 143 -3.34 -10.74 0.48
C ARG A 143 -3.96 -10.34 -0.86
N ALA A 144 -3.14 -10.00 -1.86
CA ALA A 144 -3.56 -9.79 -3.25
C ALA A 144 -3.08 -10.95 -4.14
N TYR A 145 -3.75 -11.16 -5.28
CA TYR A 145 -3.41 -12.25 -6.21
C TYR A 145 -1.96 -12.12 -6.65
N GLY A 146 -1.22 -13.23 -6.63
CA GLY A 146 0.14 -13.30 -7.14
C GLY A 146 0.97 -14.33 -6.40
N GLY A 147 2.21 -13.98 -6.09
CA GLY A 147 3.15 -14.82 -5.37
C GLY A 147 4.19 -15.48 -6.25
N THR A 148 5.13 -16.16 -5.57
CA THR A 148 6.19 -16.94 -6.18
C THR A 148 6.01 -18.40 -5.81
N ASN A 149 5.87 -19.30 -6.79
CA ASN A 149 5.73 -20.73 -6.52
C ASN A 149 7.10 -21.35 -6.26
N VAL A 150 7.31 -21.77 -5.01
CA VAL A 150 8.54 -22.42 -4.55
C VAL A 150 8.39 -23.95 -4.45
N LEU A 151 7.17 -24.49 -4.63
CA LEU A 151 6.90 -25.92 -4.46
C LEU A 151 7.05 -26.69 -5.78
N GLY A 152 8.02 -27.62 -5.79
CA GLY A 152 7.93 -28.85 -6.57
C GLY A 152 8.32 -28.80 -8.05
N GLN A 153 9.09 -27.81 -8.51
CA GLN A 153 9.64 -27.89 -9.87
C GLN A 153 10.87 -28.80 -9.90
N LYS A 154 10.72 -30.00 -10.50
CA LYS A 154 11.83 -30.92 -10.83
C LYS A 154 12.95 -30.24 -11.66
N ASP A 155 12.65 -29.11 -12.30
CA ASP A 155 13.54 -28.40 -13.22
C ASP A 155 14.08 -27.06 -12.67
N GLY A 156 13.84 -26.74 -11.39
CA GLY A 156 14.40 -25.54 -10.74
C GLY A 156 13.88 -24.18 -11.22
N ARG A 157 12.88 -24.15 -12.13
CA ARG A 157 12.22 -22.89 -12.54
C ARG A 157 11.32 -22.40 -11.40
N GLN A 158 11.36 -21.10 -11.14
CA GLN A 158 10.42 -20.43 -10.23
C GLN A 158 9.40 -19.69 -11.09
N GLU A 159 8.13 -20.05 -10.95
CA GLU A 159 7.07 -19.24 -11.51
C GLU A 159 6.76 -18.10 -10.54
N LYS A 160 6.92 -16.89 -11.01
CA LYS A 160 6.66 -15.65 -10.27
C LYS A 160 5.58 -14.89 -11.03
N GLU A 161 4.52 -14.45 -10.34
CA GLU A 161 3.63 -13.42 -10.91
C GLU A 161 4.37 -12.08 -10.80
N PRO A 162 4.87 -11.50 -11.92
CA PRO A 162 5.73 -10.33 -11.88
C PRO A 162 5.02 -9.09 -11.31
N ARG A 163 3.69 -9.01 -11.42
CA ARG A 163 2.91 -7.86 -10.94
C ARG A 163 2.76 -7.81 -9.42
N ASN A 164 2.78 -8.97 -8.76
CA ASN A 164 2.69 -9.05 -7.31
C ASN A 164 3.41 -10.31 -6.81
N PRO A 165 4.73 -10.30 -6.68
CA PRO A 165 5.49 -11.49 -6.34
C PRO A 165 5.42 -11.91 -4.87
N ILE A 166 4.96 -11.00 -4.00
CA ILE A 166 4.78 -11.22 -2.56
C ILE A 166 3.35 -11.61 -2.20
N GLY A 167 2.44 -11.59 -3.18
CA GLY A 167 1.05 -12.00 -3.01
C GLY A 167 0.88 -13.50 -2.82
N ARG A 168 -0.39 -13.92 -2.80
CA ARG A 168 -0.78 -15.32 -2.68
C ARG A 168 -1.62 -15.73 -3.89
N ARG A 169 -1.38 -16.94 -4.41
CA ARG A 169 -2.19 -17.55 -5.50
C ARG A 169 -3.57 -17.98 -5.01
N THR A 170 -3.79 -17.95 -3.70
CA THR A 170 -5.04 -18.25 -3.01
C THR A 170 -5.64 -16.95 -2.51
N LEU A 171 -6.56 -16.41 -3.29
CA LEU A 171 -7.54 -15.44 -2.83
C LEU A 171 -8.84 -15.74 -3.44
#